data_AF-A0A2I0VR14-F1
#
_entry.id   AF-A0A2I0VR14-F1
#
_cell.length_a   1.000
_cell.length_b   1.000
_cell.length_c   1.000
_cell.angle_alpha   90.00
_cell.angle_beta   90.00
_cell.angle_gamma   90.00
#
_symmetry.space_group_name_H-M   'P 1'
#
loop_
_entity.id
_entity.type
_entity.pdbx_description
1 polymer ?
#
loop_
_entity_poly.entity_id
_entity_poly.type
_entity_poly.pdbx_seq_one_letter_code
_entity_poly.pdbx_strand_id
1 'polypeptide(L)'
;MIMTVARRKETVLSGKGRLSPPRGFVPVVVGAYDDDEDTKRFFVHVKLLKDPFIIELLEMAAEEFGYRQEGVLRIPCKIEHFMRTVDEIYRN
;
A
#
# COMPACT_ATOMS: atom_id res chain seq x y z
N MET A 1 3.40 8.03 -31.00
CA MET A 1 3.29 6.94 -30.00
C MET A 1 4.53 6.95 -29.13
N ILE A 2 4.51 7.65 -28.00
CA ILE A 2 5.27 7.34 -26.78
C ILE A 2 4.61 8.13 -25.64
N MET A 3 4.37 7.44 -24.54
CA MET A 3 3.36 7.77 -23.53
C MET A 3 3.86 8.85 -22.56
N THR A 4 3.04 9.90 -22.38
CA THR A 4 3.28 11.01 -21.47
C THR A 4 3.20 10.57 -20.01
N VAL A 5 4.11 11.11 -19.20
CA VAL A 5 4.31 10.98 -17.75
C VAL A 5 3.01 10.74 -16.95
N ALA A 6 2.78 9.50 -16.56
CA ALA A 6 1.71 9.12 -15.63
C ALA A 6 2.21 7.91 -14.84
N ARG A 7 2.92 8.10 -13.70
CA ARG A 7 3.52 6.93 -13.00
C ARG A 7 3.62 6.92 -11.47
N ARG A 8 3.64 8.05 -10.74
CA ARG A 8 3.76 7.98 -9.26
C ARG A 8 2.41 7.87 -8.53
N LYS A 9 1.44 8.71 -8.89
CA LYS A 9 0.12 8.75 -8.23
C LYS A 9 -0.84 7.64 -8.68
N GLU A 10 -0.62 7.02 -9.83
CA GLU A 10 -1.49 5.94 -10.29
C GLU A 10 -1.24 4.64 -9.54
N THR A 11 -0.01 4.35 -9.14
CA THR A 11 0.35 3.07 -8.51
C THR A 11 -0.02 3.02 -7.02
N VAL A 12 -0.22 4.18 -6.40
CA VAL A 12 -0.79 4.35 -5.06
C VAL A 12 -1.83 5.47 -5.07
N LEU A 13 -3.10 5.10 -4.95
CA LEU A 13 -4.23 6.03 -4.93
C LEU A 13 -4.75 6.21 -3.50
N SER A 14 -5.06 7.44 -3.11
CA SER A 14 -5.76 7.71 -1.85
C SER A 14 -7.20 7.20 -1.94
N GLY A 15 -7.66 6.42 -0.96
CA GLY A 15 -9.00 5.80 -0.96
C GLY A 15 -10.18 6.77 -0.73
N LYS A 16 -9.94 8.08 -0.68
CA LYS A 16 -10.97 9.07 -0.32
C LYS A 16 -12.07 9.10 -1.41
N GLY A 17 -13.28 8.64 -1.07
CA GLY A 17 -14.46 8.68 -1.94
C GLY A 17 -14.74 7.43 -2.80
N ARG A 18 -13.95 6.36 -2.67
CA ARG A 18 -14.19 5.08 -3.37
C ARG A 18 -14.30 3.92 -2.39
N LEU A 19 -15.40 3.17 -2.47
CA LEU A 19 -15.63 1.99 -1.64
C LEU A 19 -14.82 0.78 -2.12
N SER A 20 -14.56 0.69 -3.43
CA SER A 20 -13.89 -0.44 -4.07
C SER A 20 -12.60 -0.04 -4.81
N PRO A 21 -11.57 -0.90 -4.80
CA PRO A 21 -10.33 -0.66 -5.53
C PRO A 21 -10.58 -0.70 -7.06
N PRO A 22 -9.85 0.08 -7.87
CA PRO A 22 -9.80 -0.14 -9.31
C PRO A 22 -9.22 -1.52 -9.65
N ARG A 23 -9.44 -2.00 -10.88
CA ARG A 23 -8.85 -3.27 -11.34
C ARG A 23 -7.33 -3.21 -11.26
N GLY A 24 -6.71 -4.27 -10.71
CA GLY A 24 -5.26 -4.34 -10.52
C GLY A 24 -4.75 -3.66 -9.26
N PHE A 25 -5.64 -3.20 -8.38
CA PHE A 25 -5.29 -2.59 -7.10
C PHE A 25 -5.82 -3.39 -5.92
N VAL A 26 -5.08 -3.33 -4.81
CA VAL A 26 -5.44 -3.92 -3.53
C VAL A 26 -5.63 -2.79 -2.52
N PRO A 27 -6.69 -2.81 -1.71
CA PRO A 27 -6.84 -1.90 -0.58
C PRO A 27 -5.83 -2.24 0.51
N VAL A 28 -5.03 -1.25 0.88
CA VAL A 28 -4.02 -1.34 1.93
C VAL A 28 -4.30 -0.29 3.00
N VAL A 29 -4.32 -0.68 4.26
CA VAL A 29 -4.37 0.22 5.42
C VAL A 29 -3.01 0.20 6.07
N VAL A 30 -2.40 1.38 6.22
CA VAL A 30 -1.06 1.56 6.80
C VAL A 30 -1.19 2.41 8.05
N GLY A 31 -0.61 1.98 9.15
CA GLY A 31 -0.58 2.72 10.42
C GLY A 31 0.26 2.01 11.47
N ALA A 32 0.57 2.73 12.54
CA ALA A 32 1.21 2.15 13.72
C ALA A 32 0.17 1.41 14.59
N TYR A 33 0.65 0.51 15.44
CA TYR A 33 -0.18 -0.18 16.42
C TYR A 33 -0.78 0.77 17.46
N ASP A 34 -1.92 0.33 18.01
CA ASP A 34 -2.68 0.87 19.16
C ASP A 34 -3.76 1.94 18.91
N ASP A 35 -3.82 2.64 17.77
CA ASP A 35 -4.94 3.56 17.50
C ASP A 35 -5.32 3.68 16.00
N ASP A 36 -6.61 3.46 15.68
CA ASP A 36 -7.15 3.58 14.33
C ASP A 36 -7.06 5.02 13.76
N GLU A 37 -6.88 6.02 14.63
CA GLU A 37 -6.74 7.43 14.25
C GLU A 37 -5.47 7.71 13.42
N ASP A 38 -4.43 6.88 13.57
CA ASP A 38 -3.15 7.01 12.87
C ASP A 38 -3.02 6.09 11.64
N THR A 39 -4.15 5.59 11.13
CA THR A 39 -4.18 4.73 9.94
C THR A 39 -4.60 5.48 8.68
N LYS A 40 -4.08 5.04 7.53
CA LYS A 40 -4.44 5.59 6.22
C LYS A 40 -4.65 4.51 5.20
N ARG A 41 -5.77 4.64 4.47
CA ARG A 41 -6.14 3.71 3.39
C ARG A 41 -5.62 4.19 2.03
N PHE A 42 -4.98 3.26 1.35
CA PHE A 42 -4.47 3.38 -0.01
C PHE A 42 -5.05 2.28 -0.91
N PHE A 43 -5.08 2.53 -2.21
CA PHE A 43 -5.16 1.47 -3.21
C PHE A 43 -3.80 1.33 -3.87
N VAL A 44 -3.20 0.16 -3.74
CA VAL A 44 -1.84 -0.13 -4.21
C VAL A 44 -1.92 -1.07 -5.41
N HIS A 45 -1.24 -0.75 -6.51
CA HIS A 45 -1.21 -1.63 -7.67
C HIS A 45 -0.49 -2.94 -7.30
N VAL A 46 -1.00 -4.09 -7.76
CA VAL A 46 -0.44 -5.42 -7.47
C VAL A 46 1.02 -5.64 -7.91
N LYS A 47 1.58 -4.71 -8.70
CA LYS A 47 2.99 -4.76 -9.11
C LYS A 47 3.93 -4.31 -7.99
N LEU A 48 3.48 -3.38 -7.14
CA LEU A 48 4.23 -2.90 -6.00
C LEU A 48 4.42 -4.00 -4.94
N LEU A 49 3.45 -4.91 -4.83
CA LEU A 49 3.50 -6.06 -3.91
C LEU A 49 4.61 -7.07 -4.21
N LYS A 50 5.32 -6.92 -5.34
CA LYS A 50 6.44 -7.78 -5.74
C LYS A 50 7.80 -7.18 -5.40
N ASP A 51 7.83 -5.93 -4.93
CA ASP A 51 9.07 -5.30 -4.53
C ASP A 51 9.60 -5.96 -3.23
N PRO A 52 10.91 -6.26 -3.13
CA PRO A 52 11.48 -6.92 -1.95
C PRO A 52 11.16 -6.21 -0.63
N PHE A 53 11.18 -4.88 -0.61
CA PHE A 53 10.86 -4.14 0.61
C PHE A 53 9.38 -4.30 0.99
N ILE A 54 8.51 -4.30 -0.01
CA ILE A 54 7.08 -4.52 0.22
C ILE A 54 6.84 -5.95 0.71
N ILE A 55 7.61 -6.93 0.24
CA ILE A 55 7.54 -8.31 0.74
C ILE A 55 7.89 -8.37 2.24
N GLU A 56 8.94 -7.68 2.70
CA GLU A 56 9.27 -7.61 4.13
C GLU A 56 8.12 -7.00 4.96
N LEU A 57 7.46 -5.96 4.46
CA LEU A 57 6.28 -5.39 5.10
C LEU A 57 5.09 -6.37 5.16
N LEU A 58 4.92 -7.21 4.14
CA LEU A 58 3.88 -8.23 4.08
C LEU A 58 4.16 -9.38 5.06
N GLU A 59 5.43 -9.76 5.23
CA GLU A 59 5.86 -10.77 6.19
C GLU A 59 5.57 -10.29 7.61
N MET A 60 5.94 -9.05 7.97
CA MET A 60 5.59 -8.46 9.26
C MET A 60 4.06 -8.42 9.49
N ALA A 61 3.29 -8.06 8.46
CA ALA A 61 1.84 -8.07 8.53
C ALA A 61 1.26 -9.48 8.76
N ALA A 62 1.88 -10.51 8.18
CA ALA A 62 1.47 -11.90 8.35
C ALA A 62 1.83 -12.45 9.74
N GLU A 63 2.99 -12.07 10.29
CA GLU A 63 3.39 -12.43 11.66
C GLU A 63 2.43 -11.83 12.69
N GLU A 64 2.05 -10.59 12.49
CA GLU A 64 1.18 -9.86 13.42
C GLU A 64 -0.29 -10.29 13.32
N PHE A 65 -0.86 -10.19 12.12
CA PHE A 65 -2.31 -10.28 11.92
C PHE A 65 -2.72 -11.65 11.35
N GLY A 66 -1.75 -12.49 10.97
CA GLY A 66 -2.01 -13.70 10.20
C GLY A 66 -2.60 -13.42 8.82
N TYR A 67 -3.10 -14.48 8.19
CA TYR A 67 -3.75 -14.41 6.87
C TYR A 67 -5.27 -14.20 6.92
N ARG A 68 -5.83 -13.84 8.08
CA ARG A 68 -7.29 -13.67 8.27
C ARG A 68 -7.82 -12.31 7.82
N GLN A 69 -6.97 -11.51 7.18
CA GLN A 69 -7.34 -10.16 6.75
C GLN A 69 -8.26 -10.22 5.53
N GLU A 70 -9.57 -10.08 5.74
CA GLU A 70 -10.55 -10.16 4.66
C GLU A 70 -10.73 -8.83 3.93
N GLY A 71 -10.50 -8.83 2.62
CA GLY A 71 -10.83 -7.69 1.74
C GLY A 71 -9.96 -6.43 1.93
N VAL A 72 -8.98 -6.45 2.83
CA VAL A 72 -8.03 -5.37 3.08
C VAL A 72 -6.72 -5.93 3.62
N LEU A 73 -5.61 -5.36 3.17
CA LEU A 73 -4.28 -5.65 3.70
C LEU A 73 -3.89 -4.56 4.70
N ARG A 74 -3.67 -4.92 5.96
CA ARG A 74 -3.12 -4.06 7.00
C ARG A 74 -1.60 -4.24 7.04
N ILE A 75 -0.88 -3.14 6.95
CA ILE A 75 0.57 -3.10 7.07
C ILE A 75 0.92 -2.32 8.34
N PRO A 76 1.59 -2.97 9.32
CA PRO A 76 1.99 -2.32 10.56
C PRO A 76 3.26 -1.50 10.32
N CYS A 77 3.08 -0.29 9.81
CA CYS A 77 4.17 0.59 9.44
C CYS A 77 3.73 2.04 9.56
N LYS A 78 4.66 2.93 9.93
CA LYS A 78 4.39 4.37 9.90
C LYS A 78 4.07 4.81 8.48
N ILE A 79 3.03 5.64 8.34
CA ILE A 79 2.56 6.12 7.03
C ILE A 79 3.69 6.83 6.26
N GLU A 80 4.52 7.66 6.92
CA GLU A 80 5.61 8.35 6.23
C GLU A 80 6.67 7.36 5.72
N HIS A 81 6.94 6.30 6.49
CA HIS A 81 7.92 5.31 6.10
C HIS A 81 7.46 4.54 4.86
N PHE A 82 6.20 4.09 4.85
CA PHE A 82 5.61 3.44 3.70
C PHE A 82 5.66 4.33 2.46
N MET A 83 5.23 5.60 2.58
CA MET A 83 5.21 6.54 1.45
C MET A 83 6.61 6.84 0.90
N ARG A 84 7.62 6.93 1.77
CA ARG A 84 9.02 7.13 1.36
C ARG A 84 9.53 5.92 0.58
N THR A 85 9.33 4.70 1.08
CA THR A 85 9.76 3.48 0.36
C THR A 85 9.06 3.40 -1.00
N VAL A 86 7.76 3.65 -1.03
CA VAL A 86 7.00 3.69 -2.29
C VAL A 86 7.60 4.69 -3.28
N ASP A 87 8.00 5.89 -2.83
CA ASP A 87 8.65 6.88 -3.70
C ASP A 87 10.02 6.40 -4.22
N GLU A 88 10.82 5.76 -3.35
CA GLU A 88 12.13 5.19 -3.69
C GLU A 88 12.01 4.08 -4.75
N ILE A 89 11.04 3.17 -4.60
CA ILE A 89 10.77 2.09 -5.56
C ILE A 89 10.46 2.65 -6.96
N TYR A 90 9.81 3.81 -7.07
CA TYR A 90 9.50 4.43 -8.37
C TYR A 90 10.58 5.38 -8.89
N ARG A 91 11.62 5.64 -8.11
CA ARG A 91 12.75 6.46 -8.56
C ARG A 91 13.79 5.61 -9.29
N ASN A 92 13.83 4.32 -9.00
CA ASN A 92 14.73 3.32 -9.59
C ASN A 92 14.07 2.61 -10.79
#